data_AF-I6TJK8-F1
#
_entry.id   AF-I6TJK8-F1
#
_cell.length_a   1.000
_cell.length_b   1.000
_cell.length_c   1.000
_cell.angle_alpha   90.00
_cell.angle_beta   90.00
_cell.angle_gamma   90.00
#
_symmetry.space_group_name_H-M   'P 1'
#
loop_
_entity.id
_entity.type
_entity.pdbx_description
1 polymer ?
#
loop_
_entity_poly.entity_id
_entity_poly.type
_entity_poly.pdbx_seq_one_letter_code
_entity_poly.pdbx_strand_id
1 'polypeptide(L)' 'ATLGTTSSCAFDALDEIGDVCKEKDIWLHVDAAYAGSAFICPEYRYLMKGVEKADSFNFNPHKWMLVNFDCSAMWL' A
#
# COMPACT_ATOMS: atom_id res chain seq x y z
N ALA A 1 5.31 1.05 5.59
CA ALA A 1 5.14 -0.36 5.18
C ALA A 1 4.91 -0.42 3.68
N THR A 2 5.30 -1.51 3.02
CA THR A 2 5.31 -1.68 1.57
C THR A 2 4.39 -2.82 1.16
N LEU A 3 3.45 -2.56 0.26
CA LEU A 3 2.65 -3.59 -0.42
C LEU A 3 3.17 -3.75 -1.84
N GLY A 4 4.03 -4.74 -2.05
CA GLY A 4 4.69 -5.00 -3.33
C GLY A 4 6.04 -4.30 -3.46
N THR A 5 7.06 -4.83 -2.75
CA THR A 5 8.44 -4.36 -2.88
C THR A 5 8.97 -4.49 -4.31
N THR A 6 9.88 -3.61 -4.73
CA THR A 6 10.41 -3.59 -6.10
C THR A 6 11.10 -4.90 -6.49
N SER A 7 11.88 -5.51 -5.59
CA SER A 7 12.73 -6.64 -5.94
C SER A 7 11.97 -7.95 -6.11
N SER A 8 11.00 -8.23 -5.24
CA SER A 8 10.33 -9.53 -5.16
C SER A 8 8.82 -9.46 -5.00
N CYS A 9 8.23 -8.25 -5.07
CA CYS A 9 6.82 -8.01 -4.81
C CYS A 9 6.37 -8.56 -3.45
N ALA A 10 7.21 -8.39 -2.41
CA ALA A 10 6.86 -8.78 -1.05
C ALA A 10 5.83 -7.81 -0.44
N PHE A 11 5.04 -8.31 0.50
CA PHE A 11 3.99 -7.55 1.20
C PHE A 11 4.29 -7.55 2.69
N ASP A 12 4.43 -6.36 3.27
CA ASP A 12 4.54 -6.20 4.71
C ASP A 12 3.20 -6.52 5.39
N ALA A 13 3.26 -7.15 6.58
CA ALA A 13 2.07 -7.44 7.39
C ALA A 13 1.53 -6.17 8.05
N LEU A 14 0.61 -5.46 7.37
CA LEU A 14 0.08 -4.18 7.86
C LEU A 14 -0.69 -4.31 9.17
N ASP A 15 -1.37 -5.43 9.39
CA ASP A 15 -2.09 -5.67 10.62
C ASP A 15 -1.15 -5.70 11.83
N GLU A 16 -0.03 -6.42 11.73
CA GLU A 16 1.01 -6.49 12.77
C GLU A 16 1.74 -5.14 12.94
N ILE A 17 2.17 -4.51 11.84
CA ILE A 17 2.90 -3.23 11.88
C ILE A 17 1.99 -2.11 12.42
N GLY A 18 0.72 -2.07 12.00
CA GLY A 18 -0.22 -1.04 12.40
C GLY A 18 -0.54 -1.05 13.90
N ASP A 19 -0.53 -2.21 14.54
CA ASP A 19 -0.70 -2.27 16.00
C ASP A 19 0.50 -1.66 16.73
N VAL A 20 1.72 -1.94 16.27
CA VAL A 20 2.94 -1.33 16.82
C VAL A 20 2.95 0.19 16.58
N CYS A 21 2.61 0.63 15.37
CA CYS A 21 2.56 2.05 15.03
C CYS A 21 1.58 2.82 15.94
N LYS A 22 0.37 2.27 16.17
CA LYS A 22 -0.61 2.87 17.06
C LYS A 22 -0.16 2.91 18.52
N GLU A 23 0.45 1.83 19.02
CA GLU A 23 0.96 1.78 20.40
C GLU A 23 2.06 2.83 20.64
N LYS A 24 2.88 3.10 19.61
CA LYS A 24 4.05 3.97 19.71
C LYS A 24 3.84 5.39 19.19
N ASP A 25 2.62 5.74 18.78
CA ASP A 25 2.29 7.04 18.15
C ASP A 25 3.20 7.34 16.93
N ILE A 26 3.35 6.33 16.05
CA ILE A 26 4.17 6.42 14.83
C ILE A 26 3.25 6.45 13.62
N TRP A 27 3.47 7.43 12.74
CA TRP A 27 2.79 7.52 11.45
C TRP A 27 3.06 6.29 10.57
N LEU A 28 2.01 5.61 10.14
CA LEU A 28 2.07 4.48 9.23
C LEU A 28 1.70 4.92 7.80
N HIS A 29 2.73 5.13 6.97
CA HIS A 29 2.57 5.25 5.52
C HIS A 29 2.60 3.87 4.84
N VAL A 30 1.64 3.62 3.94
CA VAL A 30 1.60 2.45 3.05
C VAL A 30 2.02 2.84 1.64
N ASP A 31 3.17 2.33 1.20
CA ASP A 31 3.63 2.40 -0.19
C ASP A 31 3.12 1.18 -0.95
N ALA A 32 2.14 1.38 -1.82
CA ALA A 32 1.64 0.39 -2.75
C ALA A 32 1.89 0.82 -4.20
N ALA A 33 3.00 1.51 -4.49
CA ALA A 33 3.27 2.13 -5.79
C ALA A 33 3.01 1.18 -6.97
N TYR A 34 3.51 -0.06 -6.91
CA TYR A 34 3.28 -1.07 -7.95
C TYR A 34 2.00 -1.88 -7.72
N ALA A 35 1.93 -2.63 -6.61
CA ALA A 35 0.86 -3.60 -6.39
C ALA A 35 -0.50 -2.95 -6.04
N GLY A 36 -0.54 -1.66 -5.70
CA GLY A 36 -1.75 -0.94 -5.35
C GLY A 36 -2.82 -0.97 -6.45
N SER A 37 -2.41 -1.03 -7.71
CA SER A 37 -3.34 -1.16 -8.84
C SER A 37 -4.09 -2.50 -8.83
N ALA A 38 -3.51 -3.57 -8.29
CA ALA A 38 -4.14 -4.88 -8.24
C ALA A 38 -5.37 -4.92 -7.31
N PHE A 39 -5.47 -3.99 -6.35
CA PHE A 39 -6.56 -3.97 -5.37
C PHE A 39 -7.91 -3.50 -5.93
N ILE A 40 -7.95 -3.06 -7.19
CA ILE A 40 -9.21 -2.92 -7.92
C ILE A 40 -9.92 -4.27 -8.04
N CYS A 41 -9.16 -5.37 -8.16
CA CYS A 41 -9.67 -6.73 -8.24
C CYS A 41 -10.00 -7.26 -6.83
N PRO A 42 -11.24 -7.68 -6.55
CA PRO A 42 -11.64 -8.17 -5.23
C PRO A 42 -10.78 -9.31 -4.68
N GLU A 43 -10.31 -10.20 -5.55
CA GLU A 43 -9.50 -11.37 -5.22
C GLU A 43 -8.10 -11.04 -4.66
N TYR A 44 -7.60 -9.82 -4.82
CA TYR A 44 -6.32 -9.39 -4.26
C TYR A 44 -6.45 -8.54 -3.00
N ARG A 45 -7.66 -8.11 -2.61
CA ARG A 45 -7.85 -7.20 -1.47
C ARG A 45 -7.45 -7.80 -0.12
N TYR A 46 -7.37 -9.12 -0.01
CA TYR A 46 -6.89 -9.78 1.22
C TYR A 46 -5.43 -9.41 1.55
N LEU A 47 -4.63 -9.02 0.55
CA LEU A 47 -3.25 -8.57 0.73
C LEU A 47 -3.15 -7.17 1.38
N MET A 48 -4.27 -6.44 1.50
CA MET A 48 -4.36 -5.16 2.22
C MET A 48 -4.86 -5.31 3.66
N LYS A 49 -4.90 -6.52 4.22
CA LYS A 49 -5.37 -6.74 5.59
C LYS A 49 -4.60 -5.83 6.56
N GLY A 50 -5.30 -4.93 7.26
CA GLY A 50 -4.70 -3.95 8.17
C GLY A 50 -4.51 -2.55 7.56
N VAL A 51 -4.87 -2.31 6.30
CA VAL A 51 -4.72 -1.00 5.63
C VAL A 51 -5.52 0.11 6.32
N GLU A 52 -6.60 -0.22 7.02
CA GLU A 52 -7.39 0.70 7.83
C GLU A 52 -6.64 1.29 9.03
N LYS A 53 -5.45 0.75 9.34
CA LYS A 53 -4.54 1.28 10.37
C LYS A 53 -3.54 2.28 9.80
N ALA A 54 -3.49 2.47 8.48
CA ALA A 54 -2.58 3.40 7.83
C ALA A 54 -3.07 4.84 7.95
N ASP A 55 -2.13 5.76 8.16
CA ASP A 55 -2.37 7.20 8.16
C ASP A 55 -2.22 7.81 6.75
N SER A 56 -1.52 7.12 5.86
CA SER A 56 -1.51 7.50 4.45
C SER A 56 -1.27 6.31 3.53
N PHE A 57 -1.79 6.41 2.31
CA PHE A 57 -1.72 5.35 1.30
C PHE A 57 -1.33 5.94 -0.06
N ASN A 58 -0.39 5.32 -0.75
CA ASN A 58 0.02 5.71 -2.10
C ASN A 58 -0.03 4.53 -3.06
N PHE A 59 -0.46 4.79 -4.31
CA PHE A 59 -0.12 3.92 -5.43
C PHE A 59 0.14 4.72 -6.71
N ASN A 60 0.81 4.11 -7.69
CA ASN A 60 1.16 4.77 -8.95
C ASN A 60 0.35 4.19 -10.11
N PRO A 61 -0.68 4.91 -10.60
CA PRO A 61 -1.35 4.55 -11.83
C PRO A 61 -0.40 4.38 -13.03
N HIS A 62 0.71 5.14 -13.07
CA HIS A 62 1.69 5.02 -14.15
C HIS A 62 2.50 3.72 -14.14
N LYS A 63 2.41 2.89 -13.09
CA LYS A 63 3.10 1.60 -13.05
C LYS A 63 2.24 0.50 -13.65
N TRP A 64 1.01 0.33 -13.18
CA TRP A 64 0.20 -0.85 -13.51
C TRP A 64 -1.28 -0.56 -13.78
N MET A 65 -1.65 0.70 -14.03
CA MET A 65 -3.01 1.14 -14.37
C MET A 65 -3.10 1.82 -15.75
N LEU A 66 -2.13 1.58 -16.64
CA LEU A 66 -2.11 2.09 -18.03
C LEU A 66 -2.14 3.62 -18.17
N VAL A 67 -1.71 4.34 -17.14
CA VAL A 67 -1.49 5.80 -17.21
C VAL A 67 -0.05 6.07 -17.64
N ASN A 68 0.19 7.12 -18.44
CA ASN A 68 1.56 7.51 -18.78
C ASN A 68 2.29 8.12 -17.58
N PHE A 69 3.62 8.18 -17.65
CA PHE A 69 4.37 9.03 -16.74
C PHE A 69 3.98 10.51 -16.93
N ASP A 70 3.77 11.30 -15.87
CA ASP A 70 3.77 10.96 -14.44
C ASP A 70 2.34 10.81 -13.88
N CYS A 71 2.16 9.90 -12.92
CA CYS A 71 0.90 9.79 -12.16
C CYS A 71 1.05 8.98 -10.86
N SER A 72 0.94 9.64 -9.69
CA SER A 72 0.93 9.00 -8.38
C SER A 72 -0.19 9.59 -7.55
N ALA A 73 -1.01 8.72 -6.95
CA ALA A 73 -2.18 9.13 -6.18
C ALA A 73 -1.93 8.83 -4.70
N MET A 74 -2.29 9.78 -3.84
CA MET A 74 -2.08 9.70 -2.39
C MET A 74 -3.36 10.01 -1.64
N TRP A 75 -3.63 9.22 -0.60
CA TRP A 75 -4.68 9.44 0.39
C TRP A 75 -4.04 9.71 1.75
N LEU A 76 -4.67 10.62 2.50
CA LEU A 76 -4.37 11.05 3.86
C LEU A 76 -5.64 10.91 4.70
#